data_AF-A0ABD5SRU0-F1
#
_entry.id   AF-A0ABD5SRU0-F1
#
_cell.length_a   1.000
_cell.length_b   1.000
_cell.length_c   1.000
_cell.angle_alpha   90.00
_cell.angle_beta   90.00
_cell.angle_gamma   90.00
#
_symmetry.space_group_name_H-M   'P 1'
#
loop_
_entity.id
_entity.type
_entity.pdbx_description
1 polymer ?
#
loop_
_entity_poly.entity_id
_entity_poly.type
_entity_poly.pdbx_seq_one_letter_code
_entity_poly.pdbx_strand_id
1 'polypeptide(L)'
;SIPHVRDRPILRHTVAPIGAFVTQTRRWVLPSDDLAFTVEREESDVTLVVDGRAVGTVSVDSRVAVSLAGTLSTLIVPDDRFGG
;
A
#
# COMPACT_ATOMS: atom_id res chain seq x y z
N SER A 1 -24.51 29.11 8.99
CA SER A 1 -24.31 27.66 8.82
C SER A 1 -23.14 27.39 7.90
N ILE A 2 -22.06 26.84 8.44
CA ILE A 2 -20.90 26.36 7.66
C ILE A 2 -21.20 24.89 7.32
N PRO A 3 -21.12 24.46 6.05
CA PRO A 3 -21.38 23.07 5.71
C PRO A 3 -20.23 22.21 6.25
N HIS A 4 -20.58 21.23 7.09
CA HIS A 4 -19.69 20.18 7.54
C HIS A 4 -19.37 19.29 6.33
N VAL A 5 -18.30 19.62 5.60
CA VAL A 5 -17.67 18.70 4.66
C VAL A 5 -17.28 17.49 5.50
N ARG A 6 -18.01 16.38 5.32
CA ARG A 6 -17.62 15.09 5.89
C ARG A 6 -16.29 14.74 5.23
N ASP A 7 -15.20 14.97 5.96
CA ASP A 7 -13.86 14.60 5.56
C ASP A 7 -13.76 13.06 5.59
N ARG A 8 -14.35 12.40 4.59
CA ARG A 8 -14.24 10.95 4.47
C ARG A 8 -12.82 10.66 3.99
N PRO A 9 -12.07 9.82 4.71
CA PRO A 9 -10.71 9.49 4.29
C PRO A 9 -10.74 8.89 2.88
N ILE A 10 -9.95 9.46 1.97
CA ILE A 10 -9.76 8.90 0.63
C ILE A 10 -8.73 7.77 0.71
N LEU A 11 -9.16 6.57 0.36
CA LEU A 11 -8.31 5.39 0.36
C LEU A 11 -7.57 5.30 -0.98
N ARG A 12 -6.26 5.03 -0.92
CA ARG A 12 -5.37 4.93 -2.08
C ARG A 12 -4.31 3.88 -1.83
N HIS A 13 -3.91 3.16 -2.87
CA HIS A 13 -2.76 2.28 -2.84
C HIS A 13 -1.54 2.98 -3.44
N THR A 14 -0.38 2.72 -2.87
CA THR A 14 0.89 3.20 -3.39
C THR A 14 1.78 2.03 -3.72
N VAL A 15 2.37 2.04 -4.91
CA VAL A 15 3.30 1.00 -5.36
C VAL A 15 4.63 1.65 -5.70
N ALA A 16 5.71 1.08 -5.17
CA ALA A 16 7.08 1.48 -5.47
C ALA A 16 7.94 0.21 -5.62
N PRO A 17 8.70 0.08 -6.71
CA PRO A 17 9.63 -1.02 -6.87
C PRO A 17 10.86 -0.84 -5.96
N ILE A 18 11.38 -1.94 -5.43
CA ILE A 18 12.60 -1.98 -4.61
C ILE A 18 13.73 -2.52 -5.49
N GLY A 19 14.87 -1.82 -5.54
CA GLY A 19 16.06 -2.29 -6.27
C GLY A 19 15.88 -2.40 -7.79
N ALA A 20 15.05 -1.55 -8.39
CA ALA A 20 14.83 -1.58 -9.84
C ALA A 20 16.11 -1.22 -10.61
N PHE A 21 16.49 -2.05 -11.58
CA PHE A 21 17.59 -1.78 -12.50
C PHE A 21 17.24 -0.73 -13.58
N VAL A 22 15.94 -0.42 -13.76
CA VAL A 22 15.47 0.59 -14.71
C VAL A 22 15.34 1.93 -14.00
N THR A 23 16.07 2.94 -14.46
CA THR A 23 16.21 4.27 -13.83
C THR A 23 14.96 5.15 -13.90
N GLN A 24 13.91 4.75 -14.63
CA GLN A 24 12.60 5.42 -14.64
C GLN A 24 11.60 4.73 -13.72
N THR A 25 11.85 4.79 -12.41
CA THR A 25 10.94 4.25 -11.41
C THR A 25 9.90 5.28 -11.01
N ARG A 26 8.68 5.15 -11.56
CA ARG A 26 7.53 5.97 -11.15
C ARG A 26 6.85 5.34 -9.95
N ARG A 27 6.62 6.12 -8.89
CA ARG A 27 5.69 5.76 -7.81
C ARG A 27 4.27 5.91 -8.34
N TRP A 28 3.49 4.85 -8.29
CA TRP A 28 2.09 4.89 -8.74
C TRP A 28 1.16 5.03 -7.54
N VAL A 29 0.22 5.99 -7.64
CA VAL A 29 -0.93 6.10 -6.74
C VAL A 29 -2.13 5.56 -7.51
N LEU A 30 -2.66 4.43 -7.04
CA LEU A 30 -3.75 3.71 -7.70
C LEU A 30 -5.04 3.86 -6.90
N PRO A 31 -6.22 3.78 -7.56
CA PRO A 31 -7.48 3.56 -6.86
C PRO A 31 -7.38 2.38 -5.89
N SER A 32 -8.20 2.39 -4.84
CA SER A 32 -8.22 1.30 -3.85
C SER A 32 -8.76 -0.02 -4.39
N ASP A 33 -9.23 -0.03 -5.64
CA ASP A 33 -9.91 -1.18 -6.22
C ASP A 33 -8.90 -2.09 -6.94
N ASP A 34 -8.95 -3.38 -6.61
CA ASP A 34 -8.35 -4.52 -7.31
C ASP A 34 -6.90 -4.36 -7.80
N LEU A 35 -5.99 -4.00 -6.88
CA LEU A 35 -4.56 -4.07 -7.17
C LEU A 35 -4.13 -5.54 -7.27
N ALA A 36 -3.65 -5.96 -8.44
CA ALA A 36 -3.10 -7.28 -8.64
C ALA A 36 -1.71 -7.21 -9.27
N PHE A 37 -0.84 -8.13 -8.89
CA PHE A 37 0.48 -8.30 -9.50
C PHE A 37 0.82 -9.78 -9.69
N THR A 38 1.71 -10.03 -10.64
CA THR A 38 2.30 -11.33 -10.95
C THR A 38 3.81 -11.22 -10.85
N VAL A 39 4.48 -12.36 -10.67
CA VAL A 39 5.94 -12.44 -10.66
C VAL A 39 6.40 -12.90 -12.04
N GLU A 40 7.13 -12.02 -12.74
CA GLU A 40 7.77 -12.33 -14.02
C GLU A 40 9.30 -12.38 -13.81
N ARG A 41 9.90 -13.58 -13.81
CA ARG A 41 11.35 -13.93 -13.61
C ARG A 41 11.90 -13.68 -12.19
N GLU A 42 12.81 -14.49 -11.63
CA GLU A 42 13.84 -15.45 -12.10
C GLU A 42 13.70 -16.79 -11.32
N GLU A 43 13.64 -17.93 -12.02
CA GLU A 43 13.85 -19.36 -11.62
C GLU A 43 13.49 -19.86 -10.20
N SER A 44 12.83 -19.07 -9.34
CA SER A 44 12.69 -19.34 -7.92
C SER A 44 11.51 -18.58 -7.34
N ASP A 45 10.89 -19.19 -6.32
CA ASP A 45 9.81 -18.56 -5.57
C ASP A 45 10.28 -17.29 -4.87
N VAL A 46 9.43 -16.26 -4.83
CA VAL A 46 9.70 -15.03 -4.08
C VAL A 46 8.95 -15.03 -2.75
N THR A 47 9.52 -14.40 -1.72
CA THR A 47 8.85 -14.28 -0.41
C THR A 47 7.92 -13.08 -0.38
N LEU A 48 6.65 -13.30 -0.04
CA LEU A 48 5.70 -12.24 0.26
C LEU A 48 5.86 -11.82 1.73
N VAL A 49 6.10 -10.52 1.94
CA VAL A 49 6.26 -9.92 3.27
C VAL A 49 5.20 -8.85 3.46
N VAL A 50 4.45 -8.93 4.57
CA VAL A 50 3.43 -7.96 4.98
C VAL A 50 3.80 -7.43 6.35
N ASP A 51 3.84 -6.10 6.51
CA ASP A 51 4.24 -5.43 7.76
C ASP A 51 5.57 -5.95 8.35
N GLY A 52 6.53 -6.25 7.47
CA GLY A 52 7.85 -6.78 7.85
C GLY A 52 7.87 -8.27 8.20
N ARG A 53 6.74 -8.97 8.13
CA ARG A 53 6.64 -10.42 8.40
C ARG A 53 6.46 -11.21 7.11
N ALA A 54 7.27 -12.27 6.93
CA ALA A 54 7.06 -13.23 5.85
C ALA A 54 5.74 -13.98 6.05
N VAL A 55 4.87 -13.93 5.05
CA VAL A 55 3.54 -14.56 5.09
C VAL A 55 3.43 -15.75 4.13
N GLY A 56 4.34 -15.89 3.17
CA GLY A 56 4.39 -17.04 2.28
C GLY A 56 5.34 -16.86 1.10
N THR A 57 5.37 -17.85 0.22
CA THR A 57 6.07 -17.80 -1.07
C THR A 57 5.08 -17.62 -2.22
N VAL A 58 5.51 -16.92 -3.26
CA VAL A 58 4.74 -16.68 -4.49
C VAL A 58 5.56 -17.22 -5.65
N SER A 59 5.00 -18.23 -6.32
CA SER A 59 5.62 -18.81 -7.52
C SER A 59 5.43 -17.92 -8.75
N VAL A 60 6.23 -18.18 -9.78
CA VAL A 60 6.11 -17.53 -11.09
C VAL A 60 4.68 -17.66 -11.61
N ASP A 61 4.18 -16.59 -12.24
CA ASP A 61 2.82 -16.46 -12.77
C ASP A 61 1.68 -16.51 -11.74
N SER A 62 1.99 -16.76 -10.45
CA SER A 62 0.98 -16.71 -9.40
C SER A 62 0.49 -15.28 -9.21
N ARG A 63 -0.84 -15.13 -9.27
CA ARG A 63 -1.49 -13.84 -9.10
C ARG A 63 -1.66 -13.53 -7.62
N VAL A 64 -1.12 -12.40 -7.18
CA VAL A 64 -1.35 -11.85 -5.85
C VAL A 64 -2.34 -10.69 -5.96
N ALA A 65 -3.43 -10.75 -5.22
CA ALA A 65 -4.43 -9.70 -5.14
C ALA A 65 -4.32 -8.95 -3.81
N VAL A 66 -4.36 -7.62 -3.88
CA VAL A 66 -4.37 -6.71 -2.73
C VAL A 66 -5.68 -5.94 -2.77
N SER A 67 -6.48 -6.11 -1.74
CA SER A 67 -7.76 -5.43 -1.57
C SER A 67 -7.82 -4.75 -0.21
N LEU A 68 -8.68 -3.74 -0.12
CA LEU A 68 -8.97 -3.11 1.15
C LEU A 68 -9.72 -4.08 2.06
N ALA A 69 -9.08 -4.54 3.13
CA ALA A 69 -9.73 -5.40 4.12
C ALA A 69 -10.69 -4.63 5.06
N GLY A 70 -10.44 -3.34 5.25
CA GLY A 70 -11.21 -2.46 6.11
C GLY A 70 -10.46 -1.16 6.40
N THR A 71 -10.99 -0.37 7.33
CA THR A 71 -10.36 0.86 7.82
C THR A 71 -9.97 0.71 9.27
N LEU A 72 -8.74 1.10 9.61
CA LEU A 72 -8.33 1.25 11.00
C LEU A 72 -8.68 2.66 11.49
N SER A 73 -9.40 2.76 12.61
CA SER A 73 -9.69 4.05 13.24
C SER A 73 -8.48 4.51 14.04
N THR A 74 -7.97 5.69 13.72
CA THR A 74 -6.91 6.37 14.48
C THR A 74 -7.50 7.51 15.29
N LEU A 75 -7.08 7.61 16.56
CA LEU A 75 -7.36 8.78 17.38
C LEU A 75 -6.27 9.83 17.11
N ILE A 76 -6.68 11.02 16.69
CA ILE A 76 -5.77 12.17 16.59
C ILE A 76 -5.80 12.88 17.95
N VAL A 77 -4.64 12.92 18.62
CA VAL A 77 -4.45 13.81 19.77
C VAL A 77 -3.94 15.13 19.20
N PRO A 78 -4.63 16.27 19.45
CA PRO A 78 -4.12 17.57 19.04
C PRO A 78 -2.71 17.79 19.60
N ASP A 79 -1.86 18.48 18.83
CA ASP A 79 -0.54 18.87 19.30
C ASP A 79 -0.64 20.24 19.98
N ASP A 80 -1.14 20.26 21.21
CA ASP A 80 -1.28 21.46 22.04
C ASP A 80 -0.06 21.71 22.96
N ARG A 81 1.12 21.20 22.59
CA ARG A 81 2.39 21.60 23.20
C ARG A 81 3.38 22.03 22.13
N PHE A 82 3.49 23.33 21.92
CA PHE A 82 4.75 24.11 21.96
C PHE A 82 4.41 25.60 21.79
N GLY A 83 3.59 26.12 22.72
CA GLY A 83 3.43 27.57 22.93
C GLY A 83 3.91 27.90 24.34
N GLY A 84 5.22 28.03 24.49
CA GLY A 84 5.88 28.55 25.69
C GLY A 84 6.47 29.92 25.37
#